data_AF-A0A7S4MB00-F1
#
_entry.id   AF-A0A7S4MB00-F1
#
_cell.length_a   1.000
_cell.length_b   1.000
_cell.length_c   1.000
_cell.angle_alpha   90.00
_cell.angle_beta   90.00
_cell.angle_gamma   90.00
#
_symmetry.space_group_name_H-M   'P 1'
#
loop_
_entity.id
_entity.type
_entity.pdbx_description
1 polymer ?
#
loop_
_entity_poly.entity_id
_entity_poly.type
_entity_poly.pdbx_seq_one_letter_code
_entity_poly.pdbx_strand_id
1 'polypeptide(L)'
;LDFRHRLHNISRLMDCVGCVRCRLWGKLQVQGLGTALRILYAPDRQAVLASLGRPHVVSLFNLLGRLSHSVEVARVVVPLLGAAHSTCSPRGCKASEYEVDADDDHDAPGVGPPPPDPRLDPFGAMMMAQ
;
A
#
# COMPACT_ATOMS: atom_id res chain seq x y z
N LEU A 1 -5.14 -10.68 -21.62
CA LEU A 1 -3.90 -11.10 -20.89
C LEU A 1 -2.84 -9.98 -20.82
N ASP A 2 -3.22 -8.73 -21.15
CA ASP A 2 -2.29 -7.64 -21.46
C ASP A 2 -1.54 -7.08 -20.25
N PHE A 3 -2.05 -7.32 -19.04
CA PHE A 3 -1.39 -6.90 -17.81
C PHE A 3 -0.02 -7.57 -17.62
N ARG A 4 0.16 -8.81 -18.10
CA ARG A 4 1.44 -9.52 -18.00
C ARG A 4 2.54 -8.84 -18.80
N HIS A 5 2.23 -8.43 -20.03
CA HIS A 5 3.17 -7.69 -20.87
C HIS A 5 3.51 -6.33 -20.26
N ARG A 6 2.51 -5.60 -19.74
CA ARG A 6 2.73 -4.31 -19.08
C ARG A 6 3.62 -4.45 -17.85
N LEU A 7 3.36 -5.42 -16.98
CA LEU A 7 4.19 -5.66 -15.80
C LEU A 7 5.61 -6.12 -16.15
N HIS A 8 5.78 -6.92 -17.20
CA HIS A 8 7.11 -7.29 -17.70
C HIS A 8 7.89 -6.06 -18.17
N ASN A 9 7.24 -5.13 -18.88
CA ASN A 9 7.87 -3.88 -19.32
C ASN A 9 8.26 -2.99 -18.13
N ILE A 10 7.41 -2.91 -17.10
CA ILE A 10 7.74 -2.20 -15.86
C ILE A 10 8.93 -2.87 -15.17
N SER A 11 9.00 -4.20 -15.13
CA SER A 11 10.14 -4.91 -14.54
C SER A 11 11.45 -4.62 -15.29
N ARG A 12 11.41 -4.47 -16.61
CA ARG A 12 12.58 -4.04 -17.41
C ARG A 12 12.98 -2.60 -17.13
N LEU A 13 12.02 -1.70 -16.91
CA LEU A 13 12.33 -0.34 -16.50
C LEU A 13 13.05 -0.32 -15.13
N MET A 14 12.67 -1.21 -14.21
CA MET A 14 13.34 -1.32 -12.91
C MET A 14 14.82 -1.74 -13.03
N ASP A 15 15.25 -2.36 -14.13
CA ASP A 15 16.67 -2.68 -14.37
C ASP A 15 17.53 -1.42 -14.54
N CYS A 16 16.93 -0.33 -15.02
CA CYS A 16 17.61 0.95 -15.25
C CYS A 16 17.77 1.81 -13.99
N VAL A 17 17.19 1.40 -12.85
CA VAL A 17 17.26 2.18 -11.60
C VAL A 17 18.63 2.01 -10.95
N GLY A 18 19.43 3.07 -10.90
CA GLY A 18 20.78 3.05 -10.33
C GLY A 18 20.83 2.63 -8.85
N CYS A 19 19.82 3.02 -8.06
CA CYS A 19 19.73 2.62 -6.65
C CYS A 19 19.41 1.12 -6.51
N VAL A 20 20.32 0.37 -5.87
CA VAL A 20 20.19 -1.08 -5.64
C VAL A 20 18.96 -1.39 -4.78
N ARG A 21 18.72 -0.61 -3.72
CA ARG A 21 17.57 -0.77 -2.84
C ARG A 21 16.26 -0.51 -3.59
N CYS A 22 16.13 0.61 -4.29
CA CYS A 22 14.92 0.93 -5.06
C CYS A 22 14.64 -0.11 -6.14
N ARG A 23 15.68 -0.59 -6.83
CA ARG A 23 15.56 -1.64 -7.85
C ARG A 23 15.07 -2.96 -7.26
N LEU A 24 15.63 -3.38 -6.12
CA LEU A 24 15.19 -4.60 -5.42
C LEU A 24 13.72 -4.50 -5.02
N TRP A 25 13.37 -3.46 -4.27
CA TRP A 25 12.03 -3.27 -3.73
C TRP A 25 10.99 -2.98 -4.82
N GLY A 26 11.38 -2.29 -5.88
CA GLY A 26 10.54 -2.03 -7.05
C GLY A 26 10.20 -3.31 -7.79
N LYS A 27 11.19 -4.17 -8.08
CA LYS A 27 10.94 -5.48 -8.69
C LYS A 27 10.08 -6.38 -7.80
N LEU A 28 10.34 -6.40 -6.50
CA LEU A 28 9.57 -7.20 -5.54
C LEU A 28 8.09 -6.78 -5.52
N GLN A 29 7.79 -5.48 -5.53
CA GLN A 29 6.42 -4.97 -5.60
C GLN A 29 5.74 -5.27 -6.93
N VAL A 30 6.44 -5.10 -8.06
CA VAL A 30 5.89 -5.39 -9.39
C VAL A 30 5.56 -6.88 -9.53
N GLN A 31 6.42 -7.75 -9.00
CA GLN A 31 6.16 -9.20 -8.96
C GLN A 31 4.98 -9.55 -8.04
N GLY A 32 4.87 -8.92 -6.86
CA GLY A 32 3.74 -9.10 -5.95
C GLY A 32 2.43 -8.70 -6.60
N LEU A 33 2.41 -7.57 -7.33
CA LEU A 33 1.23 -7.10 -8.05
C LEU A 33 0.85 -8.04 -9.19
N GLY A 34 1.83 -8.53 -9.94
CA GLY A 34 1.60 -9.55 -10.97
C GLY A 34 1.04 -10.86 -10.41
N THR A 35 1.48 -11.24 -9.22
CA THR A 35 0.96 -12.42 -8.50
C THR A 35 -0.49 -12.21 -8.06
N ALA A 36 -0.81 -11.04 -7.49
CA ALA A 36 -2.17 -10.68 -7.09
C ALA A 36 -3.13 -10.71 -8.29
N LEU A 37 -2.73 -10.07 -9.40
CA LEU A 37 -3.53 -10.05 -10.63
C LEU A 37 -3.65 -11.45 -11.25
N ARG A 38 -2.62 -12.29 -11.17
CA ARG A 38 -2.67 -13.67 -11.63
C ARG A 38 -3.71 -14.48 -10.83
N ILE A 39 -3.80 -14.28 -9.52
CA ILE A 39 -4.80 -14.96 -8.66
C ILE A 39 -6.21 -14.45 -8.97
N LEU A 40 -6.39 -13.14 -9.12
CA LEU A 40 -7.69 -12.51 -9.35
C LEU A 40 -8.31 -12.90 -10.71
N TYR A 41 -7.49 -12.95 -11.77
CA TYR A 41 -7.96 -13.18 -13.14
C TYR A 41 -7.61 -14.57 -13.69
N ALA A 42 -7.29 -15.54 -12.82
CA ALA A 42 -7.07 -16.93 -13.24
C ALA A 42 -8.37 -17.58 -13.71
N PRO A 43 -8.40 -18.23 -14.89
CA PRO A 43 -9.55 -19.05 -15.29
C PRO A 43 -9.67 -20.31 -14.44
N ASP A 44 -8.55 -20.86 -13.95
CA ASP A 44 -8.50 -21.98 -13.01
C ASP A 44 -7.66 -21.59 -11.79
N ARG A 45 -8.34 -21.40 -10.67
CA ARG A 45 -7.71 -20.99 -9.39
C ARG A 45 -6.86 -22.10 -8.81
N GLN A 46 -7.26 -23.37 -8.92
CA GLN A 46 -6.52 -24.51 -8.38
C GLN A 46 -5.19 -24.70 -9.12
N ALA A 47 -5.19 -24.59 -10.45
CA ALA A 47 -3.96 -24.64 -11.23
C ALA A 47 -3.02 -23.46 -10.93
N VAL A 48 -3.57 -22.28 -10.63
CA VAL A 48 -2.75 -21.12 -10.25
C VAL A 48 -2.16 -21.28 -8.86
N LEU A 49 -2.95 -21.71 -7.87
CA LEU A 49 -2.47 -22.00 -6.51
C LEU A 49 -1.41 -23.10 -6.49
N ALA A 50 -1.55 -24.13 -7.32
CA ALA A 50 -0.54 -25.17 -7.47
C ALA A 50 0.76 -24.66 -8.14
N SER A 51 0.68 -23.63 -9.00
CA SER A 51 1.84 -23.03 -9.67
C SER A 51 2.47 -21.85 -8.88
N LEU A 52 1.92 -21.50 -7.73
CA LEU A 52 2.43 -20.44 -6.85
C LEU A 52 3.66 -20.93 -6.07
N GLY A 53 4.84 -20.68 -6.64
CA GLY A 53 6.11 -20.90 -5.95
C GLY A 53 6.35 -19.93 -4.78
N ARG A 54 7.30 -20.29 -3.90
CA ARG A 54 7.78 -19.47 -2.78
C ARG A 54 8.03 -17.98 -3.11
N PRO A 55 8.73 -17.62 -4.21
CA PRO A 55 9.00 -16.20 -4.49
C PRO A 55 7.74 -15.39 -4.78
N HIS A 56 6.71 -16.00 -5.39
CA HIS A 56 5.44 -15.33 -5.66
C HIS A 56 4.72 -15.01 -4.35
N VAL A 57 4.66 -15.98 -3.44
CA VAL A 57 4.04 -15.82 -2.11
C VAL A 57 4.75 -14.74 -1.30
N VAL A 58 6.09 -14.80 -1.21
CA VAL A 58 6.89 -13.80 -0.48
C VAL A 58 6.67 -12.40 -1.06
N SER A 59 6.70 -12.26 -2.39
CA SER A 59 6.49 -10.95 -3.03
C SER A 59 5.09 -10.39 -2.82
N LEU A 60 4.07 -11.25 -2.75
CA LEU A 60 2.68 -10.85 -2.53
C LEU A 60 2.48 -10.30 -1.11
N PHE A 61 2.94 -11.03 -0.10
CA PHE A 61 2.83 -10.58 1.30
C PHE A 61 3.70 -9.35 1.57
N ASN A 62 4.89 -9.28 0.96
CA ASN A 62 5.74 -8.11 1.08
C ASN A 62 5.09 -6.86 0.48
N LEU A 63 4.48 -6.98 -0.70
CA LEU A 63 3.71 -5.90 -1.30
C LEU A 63 2.57 -5.46 -0.37
N LEU A 64 1.80 -6.42 0.15
CA LEU A 64 0.68 -6.14 1.04
C LEU A 64 1.12 -5.37 2.30
N GLY A 65 2.21 -5.79 2.94
CA GLY A 65 2.76 -5.09 4.10
C GLY A 65 3.18 -3.66 3.77
N ARG A 66 3.81 -3.43 2.61
CA ARG A 66 4.19 -2.07 2.18
C ARG A 66 2.98 -1.19 1.88
N LEU A 67 1.92 -1.75 1.30
CA LEU A 67 0.67 -1.03 1.07
C LEU A 67 -0.03 -0.70 2.38
N SER A 68 -0.08 -1.65 3.31
CA SER A 68 -0.66 -1.43 4.64
C SER A 68 0.04 -0.28 5.38
N HIS A 69 1.37 -0.29 5.42
CA HIS A 69 2.15 0.82 5.98
C HIS A 69 1.89 2.15 5.24
N SER A 70 1.77 2.11 3.91
CA SER A 70 1.46 3.32 3.13
C SER A 70 0.10 3.91 3.48
N VAL A 71 -0.90 3.06 3.74
CA VAL A 71 -2.25 3.51 4.15
C VAL A 71 -2.19 4.10 5.55
N GLU A 72 -1.45 3.50 6.48
CA GLU A 72 -1.30 4.04 7.83
C GLU A 72 -0.63 5.42 7.83
N VAL A 73 0.44 5.58 7.07
CA VAL A 73 1.08 6.90 6.88
C VAL A 73 0.11 7.87 6.21
N ALA A 74 -0.67 7.44 5.22
CA ALA A 74 -1.65 8.31 4.56
C ALA A 74 -2.72 8.81 5.53
N ARG A 75 -3.19 7.99 6.48
CA ARG A 75 -4.15 8.42 7.51
C ARG A 75 -3.63 9.57 8.37
N VAL A 76 -2.33 9.63 8.60
CA VAL A 76 -1.70 10.72 9.37
C VAL A 76 -1.41 11.91 8.47
N VAL A 77 -0.85 11.68 7.29
CA VAL A 77 -0.36 12.75 6.40
C VAL A 77 -1.50 13.49 5.70
N VAL A 78 -2.57 12.80 5.27
CA VAL A 78 -3.68 13.42 4.52
C VAL A 78 -4.39 14.50 5.35
N PRO A 79 -4.76 14.27 6.63
CA PRO A 79 -5.33 15.33 7.46
C PRO A 79 -4.38 16.52 7.69
N LEU A 80 -3.08 16.27 7.85
CA LEU A 80 -2.08 17.33 8.00
C LEU A 80 -1.98 18.20 6.75
N LEU A 81 -2.08 17.60 5.55
CA LEU A 81 -2.12 18.35 4.30
C LEU A 81 -3.41 19.15 4.13
N GLY A 82 -4.54 18.62 4.59
CA GLY A 82 -5.81 19.37 4.65
C GLY A 82 -5.71 20.62 5.53
N ALA A 83 -5.03 20.50 6.67
CA ALA A 83 -4.74 21.63 7.57
C ALA A 83 -3.66 22.59 7.04
N ALA A 84 -2.76 22.14 6.18
CA ALA A 84 -1.77 23.00 5.52
C ALA A 84 -2.37 23.77 4.33
N HIS A 85 -3.43 23.25 3.70
CA HIS A 85 -4.11 23.91 2.58
C HIS A 85 -5.14 24.96 3.04
N SER A 86 -5.48 25.01 4.33
CA SER A 86 -6.17 26.14 4.95
C SER A 86 -5.21 27.31 5.20
N THR A 87 -4.65 27.89 4.13
CA THR A 87 -4.20 29.28 4.19
C THR A 87 -5.43 30.16 4.35
N CYS A 88 -5.64 30.60 5.59
CA CYS A 88 -6.62 31.60 5.98
C CYS A 88 -6.59 32.79 5.00
N SER A 89 -7.68 33.00 4.26
CA SER A 89 -7.95 34.26 3.56
C SER A 89 -8.65 35.22 4.54
N PRO A 90 -8.51 36.56 4.43
CA PRO A 90 -9.01 37.51 5.42
C PRO A 90 -10.54 37.55 5.59
N ARG A 91 -11.29 36.73 4.85
CA ARG A 91 -12.76 36.69 4.82
C ARG A 91 -13.38 35.38 5.34
N GLY A 92 -12.60 34.57 6.07
CA GLY A 92 -13.12 33.45 6.86
C GLY A 92 -12.75 32.06 6.34
N CYS A 93 -12.61 31.12 7.27
CA CYS A 93 -12.39 29.72 6.96
C CYS A 93 -13.72 29.06 6.55
N LYS A 94 -13.81 28.59 5.32
CA LYS A 94 -14.74 27.50 4.99
C LYS A 94 -13.94 26.22 5.00
N ALA A 95 -14.30 25.30 5.88
CA ALA A 95 -13.87 23.92 5.73
C ALA A 95 -14.37 23.45 4.37
N SER A 96 -13.47 23.01 3.51
CA SER A 96 -13.87 22.17 2.38
C SER A 96 -14.24 20.83 3.00
N GLU A 97 -15.54 20.56 3.10
CA GLU A 97 -16.03 19.21 3.39
C GLU A 97 -15.46 18.27 2.32
N TYR A 98 -14.62 17.35 2.77
CA TYR A 98 -14.40 16.08 2.09
C TYR A 98 -15.32 15.11 2.81
N GLU A 99 -16.56 14.98 2.30
CA GLU A 99 -17.47 13.92 2.72
C GLU A 99 -16.81 12.58 2.38
N VAL A 100 -16.30 11.92 3.42
CA VAL A 100 -16.20 10.46 3.44
C VAL A 100 -17.60 10.00 3.81
N ASP A 101 -18.35 9.50 2.82
CA ASP A 101 -19.58 8.75 3.09
C ASP A 101 -19.21 7.55 3.98
N ALA A 102 -19.52 7.70 5.27
CA ALA A 102 -19.39 6.69 6.29
C ALA A 102 -20.81 6.28 6.70
N ASP A 103 -21.42 5.37 5.95
CA ASP A 103 -22.48 4.53 6.50
C ASP A 103 -21.81 3.46 7.38
N ASP A 104 -21.67 3.74 8.67
CA ASP A 104 -22.21 2.94 9.79
C ASP A 104 -21.70 3.51 11.14
N ASP A 105 -22.66 3.90 11.96
CA ASP A 105 -22.53 4.52 13.28
C ASP A 105 -21.85 3.64 14.34
N HIS A 106 -20.79 4.16 14.99
CA HIS A 106 -20.69 4.18 16.46
C HIS A 106 -19.67 5.23 16.94
N ASP A 107 -20.21 6.19 17.71
CA ASP A 107 -19.52 7.30 18.36
C ASP A 107 -18.51 6.81 19.43
N ALA A 108 -17.28 7.34 19.40
CA ALA A 108 -16.40 7.41 20.57
C ALA A 108 -15.45 8.61 20.45
N PRO A 109 -15.19 9.34 21.56
CA PRO A 109 -14.49 10.61 21.55
C PRO A 109 -12.98 10.43 21.29
N GLY A 110 -12.38 11.47 20.71
CA GLY A 110 -11.00 11.50 20.27
C GLY A 110 -9.99 10.92 21.27
N VAL A 111 -9.30 9.89 20.80
CA VAL A 111 -8.00 9.44 21.31
C VAL A 111 -7.07 9.56 20.11
N GLY A 112 -6.01 10.36 20.24
CA GLY A 112 -4.93 10.36 19.24
C GLY A 112 -4.45 8.92 18.99
N PRO A 113 -3.83 8.63 17.84
CA PRO A 113 -3.45 7.27 17.50
C PRO A 113 -2.71 6.65 18.69
N PRO A 114 -3.15 5.47 19.19
CA PRO A 114 -2.43 4.79 20.25
C PRO A 114 -0.97 4.59 19.79
N PRO A 115 0.01 4.67 20.70
CA PRO A 115 1.39 4.38 20.35
C PRO A 115 1.44 3.02 19.64
N PRO A 116 2.19 2.89 18.53
CA PRO A 116 2.22 1.67 17.74
C PRO A 116 2.60 0.51 18.65
N ASP A 117 1.65 -0.42 18.83
CA ASP A 117 1.81 -1.54 19.73
C ASP A 117 2.80 -2.52 19.10
N PRO A 118 4.00 -2.75 19.68
CA PRO A 118 5.04 -3.59 19.06
C PRO A 118 4.62 -5.07 18.89
N ARG A 119 3.47 -5.45 19.48
CA ARG A 119 2.87 -6.78 19.39
C ARG A 119 1.87 -6.96 18.25
N LEU A 120 1.32 -5.87 17.70
CA LEU A 120 0.34 -5.93 16.61
C LEU A 120 0.96 -5.79 15.22
N ASP A 121 2.22 -5.35 15.13
CA ASP A 121 2.94 -5.18 13.87
C ASP A 121 4.19 -6.08 13.73
N PRO A 122 4.07 -7.41 13.91
CA PRO A 122 5.20 -8.33 13.73
C PRO A 122 5.70 -8.30 12.28
N PHE A 123 4.86 -7.94 11.32
CA PHE A 123 5.24 -7.78 9.91
C PHE A 123 6.03 -6.49 9.65
N GLY A 124 5.64 -5.35 10.24
CA GLY A 124 6.42 -4.12 10.21
C GLY A 124 7.79 -4.29 10.86
N ALA A 125 7.86 -4.94 12.02
CA ALA A 125 9.13 -5.26 12.70
C ALA A 125 10.01 -6.22 11.88
N MET A 126 9.41 -7.24 11.24
CA MET A 126 10.15 -8.19 10.39
C MET A 126 10.66 -7.55 9.08
N MET A 127 9.98 -6.52 8.56
CA MET A 127 10.42 -5.79 7.37
C MET A 127 11.45 -4.68 7.65
N MET A 128 11.50 -4.14 8.88
CA MET A 128 12.49 -3.15 9.29
C MET A 128 13.82 -3.78 9.78
N ALA A 129 13.89 -5.11 9.92
CA ALA A 129 15.06 -5.84 10.42
C ALA A 129 16.04 -6.32 9.30
N GLN A 130 16.23 -5.55 8.23
CA GLN A 130 17.20 -5.82 7.15
C GLN A 130 18.15 -4.66 6.90
#